data_AF-A0A3G2GBZ4-F1
#
_entry.id   AF-A0A3G2GBZ4-F1
#
_cell.length_a   1.000
_cell.length_b   1.000
_cell.length_c   1.000
_cell.angle_alpha   90.00
_cell.angle_beta   90.00
_cell.angle_gamma   90.00
#
_symmetry.space_group_name_H-M   'P 1'
#
loop_
_entity.id
_entity.type
_entity.pdbx_description
1 polymer ?
#
loop_
_entity_poly.entity_id
_entity_poly.type
_entity_poly.pdbx_seq_one_letter_code
_entity_poly.pdbx_strand_id
1 'polypeptide(L)'
;MEKNIATNLNSLLKDDFFENSFQKLCLNKELNNMEKEYILSSAILFFQFYDQDKRNKIYFKIGYYIILKYTLKYKNYRPLYDICLQIGFYPIIEFITKTKKLLNVEEESKNLITDAIAFISYQKNSFLMKVILNH
;
A
#
# COMPACT_ATOMS: atom_id res chain seq x y z
N MET A 1 13.12 24.10 -5.25
CA MET A 1 12.58 23.03 -4.38
C MET A 1 12.75 21.63 -4.99
N GLU A 2 12.82 21.49 -6.31
CA GLU A 2 13.05 20.20 -7.02
C GLU A 2 14.40 19.51 -6.72
N LYS A 3 15.44 20.28 -6.35
CA LYS A 3 16.81 19.79 -6.18
C LYS A 3 17.06 18.86 -4.97
N ASN A 4 16.14 18.78 -4.00
CA ASN A 4 16.32 17.95 -2.80
C ASN A 4 15.73 16.53 -2.91
N ILE A 5 14.82 16.29 -3.85
CA ILE A 5 14.02 15.05 -3.91
C ILE A 5 14.74 13.98 -4.74
N ALA A 6 15.31 14.37 -5.89
CA ALA A 6 16.14 13.49 -6.71
C ALA A 6 17.37 12.97 -5.94
N THR A 7 17.83 13.74 -4.94
CA THR A 7 18.93 13.37 -4.04
C THR A 7 18.53 12.23 -3.10
N ASN A 8 17.27 12.19 -2.62
CA ASN A 8 16.77 11.18 -1.69
C ASN A 8 16.48 9.81 -2.33
N LEU A 9 16.01 9.76 -3.59
CA LEU A 9 15.77 8.47 -4.25
C LEU A 9 17.10 7.79 -4.65
N ASN A 10 18.04 8.57 -5.19
CA ASN A 10 19.36 8.04 -5.55
C ASN A 10 20.16 7.60 -4.32
N SER A 11 19.95 8.22 -3.15
CA SER A 11 20.53 7.73 -1.90
C SER A 11 19.84 6.46 -1.40
N LEU A 12 18.52 6.35 -1.50
CA LEU A 12 17.78 5.14 -1.10
C LEU A 12 18.16 3.93 -1.98
N LEU A 13 18.27 4.13 -3.30
CA LEU A 13 18.65 3.05 -4.23
C LEU A 13 20.12 2.64 -4.12
N LYS A 14 20.96 3.46 -3.46
CA LYS A 14 22.37 3.17 -3.17
C LYS A 14 22.60 2.79 -1.71
N ASP A 15 21.54 2.67 -0.93
CA ASP A 15 21.62 2.26 0.46
C ASP A 15 21.64 0.74 0.54
N ASP A 16 22.78 0.20 0.98
CA ASP A 16 22.96 -1.23 1.19
C ASP A 16 21.88 -1.80 2.12
N PHE A 17 21.36 -1.01 3.06
CA PHE A 17 20.31 -1.48 3.96
C PHE A 17 18.98 -1.67 3.23
N PHE A 18 18.60 -0.76 2.33
CA PHE A 18 17.45 -0.94 1.44
C PHE A 18 17.64 -2.18 0.55
N GLU A 19 18.77 -2.28 -0.15
CA GLU A 19 19.02 -3.38 -1.08
C GLU A 19 18.92 -4.74 -0.38
N ASN A 20 19.59 -4.89 0.76
CA ASN A 20 19.57 -6.13 1.55
C ASN A 20 18.16 -6.45 2.06
N SER A 21 17.44 -5.47 2.60
CA SER A 21 16.08 -5.66 3.11
C SER A 21 15.10 -6.04 1.98
N PHE A 22 15.20 -5.35 0.84
CA PHE A 22 14.36 -5.60 -0.33
C PHE A 22 14.67 -6.97 -0.96
N GLN A 23 15.94 -7.34 -1.07
CA GLN A 23 16.36 -8.66 -1.56
C GLN A 23 15.85 -9.77 -0.65
N LYS A 24 15.97 -9.62 0.68
CA LYS A 24 15.39 -10.56 1.65
C LYS A 24 13.89 -10.71 1.47
N LEU A 25 13.17 -9.60 1.30
CA LEU A 25 11.73 -9.61 1.06
C LEU A 25 11.36 -10.36 -0.23
N CYS A 26 12.08 -10.09 -1.33
CA CYS A 26 11.88 -10.76 -2.62
C CYS A 26 12.14 -12.27 -2.53
N LEU A 27 13.19 -12.68 -1.81
CA LEU A 27 13.57 -14.08 -1.60
C LEU A 27 12.80 -14.77 -0.48
N ASN A 28 11.78 -14.11 0.10
CA ASN A 28 11.03 -14.59 1.28
C ASN A 28 11.90 -14.91 2.52
N LYS A 29 13.15 -14.44 2.60
CA LYS A 29 14.04 -14.59 3.77
C LYS A 29 13.59 -13.69 4.91
N GLU A 30 13.65 -14.13 6.16
CA GLU A 30 13.20 -13.34 7.32
C GLU A 30 13.83 -11.93 7.42
N LEU A 31 12.98 -10.95 7.72
CA LEU A 31 13.33 -9.56 8.02
C LEU A 31 13.21 -9.38 9.53
N ASN A 32 14.19 -8.73 10.13
CA ASN A 32 14.09 -8.27 11.51
C ASN A 32 13.15 -7.03 11.61
N ASN A 33 12.82 -6.59 12.83
CA ASN A 33 11.86 -5.50 13.01
C ASN A 33 12.31 -4.17 12.37
N MET A 34 13.60 -3.85 12.43
CA MET A 34 14.13 -2.64 11.79
C MET A 34 14.01 -2.74 10.26
N GLU A 35 14.33 -3.88 9.67
CA GLU A 35 14.19 -4.12 8.23
C GLU A 35 12.73 -4.04 7.78
N LYS A 36 11.78 -4.53 8.61
CA LYS A 36 10.34 -4.43 8.36
C LYS A 36 9.88 -2.97 8.35
N GLU A 37 10.22 -2.20 9.39
CA GLU A 37 9.85 -0.78 9.48
C GLU A 37 10.46 0.02 8.32
N TYR A 38 11.72 -0.26 8.00
CA TYR A 38 12.43 0.41 6.93
C TYR A 38 11.83 0.14 5.55
N ILE A 39 11.51 -1.13 5.24
CA ILE A 39 10.95 -1.47 3.93
C ILE A 39 9.53 -0.90 3.75
N LEU A 40 8.73 -0.88 4.82
CA LEU A 40 7.41 -0.24 4.81
C LEU A 40 7.52 1.28 4.63
N SER A 41 8.46 1.93 5.32
CA SER A 41 8.74 3.36 5.16
C SER A 41 9.21 3.70 3.75
N SER A 42 10.06 2.83 3.17
CA SER A 42 10.51 2.96 1.78
C SER A 42 9.34 2.84 0.79
N ALA A 43 8.37 1.95 1.06
CA ALA A 43 7.16 1.84 0.24
C ALA A 43 6.33 3.13 0.26
N ILE A 44 6.17 3.76 1.43
CA ILE A 44 5.50 5.06 1.57
C ILE A 44 6.23 6.12 0.74
N LEU A 45 7.55 6.16 0.80
CA LEU A 45 8.35 7.09 0.03
C LEU A 45 8.17 6.89 -1.49
N PHE A 46 8.07 5.64 -1.97
CA PHE A 46 7.75 5.37 -3.37
C PHE A 46 6.36 5.89 -3.76
N PHE A 47 5.35 5.75 -2.90
CA PHE A 47 4.05 6.36 -3.17
C PHE A 47 4.12 7.89 -3.24
N GLN A 48 4.90 8.53 -2.36
CA GLN A 48 5.12 9.98 -2.41
C GLN A 48 5.79 10.42 -3.72
N PHE A 49 6.80 9.68 -4.20
CA PHE A 49 7.43 9.98 -5.50
C PHE A 49 6.46 9.80 -6.67
N TYR A 50 5.59 8.79 -6.60
CA TYR A 50 4.51 8.65 -7.59
C TYR A 50 3.50 9.80 -7.52
N ASP A 51 3.16 10.27 -6.32
CA ASP A 51 2.23 11.37 -6.13
C ASP A 51 2.76 12.69 -6.71
N GLN A 52 4.08 12.88 -6.68
CA GLN A 52 4.75 14.03 -7.29
C GLN A 52 4.76 13.96 -8.83
N ASP A 53 4.99 12.77 -9.41
CA ASP A 53 4.91 12.57 -10.86
C ASP A 53 4.18 11.27 -11.21
N LYS A 54 2.88 11.41 -11.50
CA LYS A 54 1.97 10.30 -11.84
C LYS A 54 2.36 9.56 -13.13
N ARG A 55 3.25 10.12 -13.96
CA ARG A 55 3.77 9.43 -15.16
C ARG A 55 4.71 8.30 -14.76
N ASN A 56 5.38 8.42 -13.61
CA ASN A 56 6.35 7.43 -13.15
C ASN A 56 5.69 6.27 -12.40
N LYS A 57 4.95 5.45 -13.16
CA LYS A 57 4.21 4.29 -12.64
C LYS A 57 5.10 3.25 -11.95
N ILE A 58 6.42 3.28 -12.13
CA ILE A 58 7.32 2.32 -11.50
C ILE A 58 7.33 2.46 -9.98
N TYR A 59 7.26 3.69 -9.45
CA TYR A 59 7.29 3.91 -8.01
C TYR A 59 6.04 3.36 -7.36
N PHE A 60 4.86 3.59 -7.96
CA PHE A 60 3.64 2.97 -7.49
C PHE A 60 3.74 1.44 -7.49
N LYS A 61 4.24 0.84 -8.58
CA LYS A 61 4.38 -0.62 -8.69
C LYS A 61 5.32 -1.20 -7.63
N ILE A 62 6.46 -0.56 -7.39
CA ILE A 62 7.44 -1.02 -6.39
C ILE A 62 6.87 -0.86 -4.98
N GLY A 63 6.31 0.31 -4.65
CA GLY A 63 5.70 0.54 -3.34
C GLY A 63 4.59 -0.46 -3.05
N TYR A 64 3.68 -0.67 -4.01
CA TYR A 64 2.61 -1.67 -3.88
C TYR A 64 3.14 -3.10 -3.75
N TYR A 65 4.16 -3.46 -4.53
CA TYR A 65 4.79 -4.78 -4.44
C TYR A 65 5.38 -5.04 -3.05
N ILE A 66 6.09 -4.06 -2.48
CA ILE A 66 6.66 -4.16 -1.13
C ILE A 66 5.55 -4.44 -0.11
N ILE A 67 4.50 -3.61 -0.09
CA ILE A 67 3.39 -3.73 0.85
C ILE A 67 2.69 -5.09 0.71
N LEU A 68 2.40 -5.50 -0.51
CA LEU A 68 1.74 -6.78 -0.78
C LEU A 68 2.61 -7.96 -0.35
N LYS A 69 3.89 -7.95 -0.73
CA LYS A 69 4.83 -9.04 -0.41
C LYS A 69 5.05 -9.16 1.10
N TYR A 70 5.21 -8.03 1.79
CA TYR A 70 5.27 -7.96 3.25
C TYR A 70 4.01 -8.57 3.88
N THR A 71 2.84 -8.13 3.44
CA THR A 71 1.54 -8.59 3.95
C THR A 71 1.37 -10.10 3.80
N LEU A 72 1.65 -10.63 2.62
CA LEU A 72 1.49 -12.06 2.34
C LEU A 72 2.43 -12.93 3.16
N LYS A 73 3.65 -12.44 3.41
CA LYS A 73 4.66 -13.14 4.18
C LYS A 73 4.36 -13.13 5.67
N TYR A 74 4.12 -11.95 6.24
CA TYR A 74 3.96 -11.75 7.68
C TYR A 74 2.52 -11.89 8.16
N LYS A 75 1.57 -12.12 7.25
CA LYS A 75 0.12 -12.15 7.53
C LYS A 75 -0.38 -10.90 8.26
N ASN A 76 0.33 -9.79 8.13
CA ASN A 76 -0.07 -8.49 8.66
C ASN A 76 -0.67 -7.66 7.52
N TYR A 77 -2.01 -7.61 7.49
CA TYR A 77 -2.76 -6.96 6.42
C TYR A 77 -3.00 -5.47 6.65
N ARG A 78 -2.60 -4.93 7.81
CA ARG A 78 -2.84 -3.52 8.14
C ARG A 78 -2.16 -2.55 7.14
N PRO A 79 -0.88 -2.73 6.76
CA PRO A 79 -0.24 -1.84 5.78
C PRO A 79 -0.92 -1.88 4.40
N LEU A 80 -1.37 -3.06 3.95
CA LEU A 80 -2.10 -3.19 2.69
C LEU A 80 -3.47 -2.52 2.77
N TYR A 81 -4.21 -2.71 3.87
CA TYR A 81 -5.49 -2.05 4.10
C TYR A 81 -5.35 -0.53 4.06
N ASP A 82 -4.41 0.03 4.83
CA ASP A 82 -4.21 1.48 4.95
C ASP A 82 -3.87 2.12 3.60
N ILE A 83 -2.95 1.51 2.83
CA ILE A 83 -2.60 1.98 1.49
C ILE A 83 -3.75 1.81 0.50
N CYS A 84 -4.42 0.65 0.48
CA CYS A 84 -5.56 0.42 -0.41
C CYS A 84 -6.70 1.40 -0.14
N LEU A 85 -6.93 1.75 1.12
CA LEU A 85 -7.88 2.78 1.52
C LEU A 85 -7.50 4.15 0.98
N GLN A 86 -6.25 4.56 1.13
CA GLN A 86 -5.76 5.84 0.63
C GLN A 86 -5.87 5.97 -0.90
N ILE A 87 -5.57 4.90 -1.64
CA ILE A 87 -5.58 4.91 -3.12
C ILE A 87 -6.96 4.54 -3.72
N GLY A 88 -7.94 4.17 -2.89
CA GLY A 88 -9.30 3.82 -3.35
C GLY A 88 -9.45 2.42 -3.94
N PHE A 89 -8.58 1.47 -3.59
CA PHE A 89 -8.68 0.06 -4.02
C PHE A 89 -9.72 -0.72 -3.19
N TYR A 90 -10.97 -0.25 -3.25
CA TYR A 90 -12.09 -0.77 -2.46
C TYR A 90 -12.34 -2.28 -2.58
N PRO A 91 -12.21 -2.94 -3.75
CA PRO A 91 -12.37 -4.40 -3.82
C PRO A 91 -11.37 -5.16 -2.93
N ILE A 92 -10.15 -4.64 -2.76
CA ILE A 92 -9.13 -5.26 -1.91
C ILE A 92 -9.43 -5.00 -0.43
N ILE A 93 -9.87 -3.79 -0.10
CA ILE A 93 -10.33 -3.44 1.26
C ILE A 93 -11.46 -4.38 1.67
N GLU A 94 -12.45 -4.55 0.81
CA GLU A 94 -13.58 -5.45 1.03
C GLU A 94 -13.11 -6.90 1.23
N PHE A 95 -12.18 -7.37 0.41
CA PHE A 95 -11.57 -8.70 0.57
C PHE A 95 -10.90 -8.87 1.94
N ILE A 96 -10.13 -7.87 2.38
CA ILE A 96 -9.43 -7.88 3.68
C ILE A 96 -10.46 -7.87 4.83
N THR A 97 -11.47 -7.00 4.76
CA THR A 97 -12.46 -6.82 5.84
C THR A 97 -13.48 -7.96 5.93
N LYS A 98 -13.95 -8.50 4.81
CA LYS A 98 -14.89 -9.63 4.80
C LYS A 98 -14.24 -10.91 5.31
N THR A 99 -12.94 -11.06 5.07
CA THR A 99 -12.16 -12.14 5.64
C THR A 99 -11.81 -11.77 7.08
N LYS A 100 -12.78 -11.88 8.00
CA LYS A 100 -12.69 -11.55 9.45
C LYS A 100 -11.43 -12.05 10.20
N LYS A 101 -10.61 -12.88 9.55
CA LYS A 101 -9.39 -13.52 10.07
C LYS A 101 -8.09 -12.85 9.62
N LEU A 102 -8.10 -11.92 8.65
CA LEU A 102 -6.87 -11.35 8.06
C LEU A 102 -6.37 -10.10 8.78
N LEU A 103 -7.28 -9.32 9.35
CA LEU A 103 -6.93 -8.31 10.32
C LEU A 103 -7.03 -9.01 11.68
N ASN A 104 -5.92 -9.26 12.36
CA ASN A 104 -5.89 -9.68 13.78
C ASN A 104 -6.37 -8.53 14.67
N VAL A 105 -7.54 -7.98 14.35
CA VAL A 105 -8.20 -6.91 15.06
C VAL A 105 -9.16 -7.64 15.98
N GLU A 106 -8.67 -7.95 17.19
CA GLU A 106 -9.56 -7.91 18.36
C GLU A 106 -10.35 -6.60 18.27
N GLU A 107 -11.66 -6.67 18.54
CA GLU A 107 -12.78 -5.83 18.09
C GLU A 107 -12.65 -4.29 18.13
N GLU A 108 -11.50 -3.74 18.51
CA GLU A 108 -11.26 -2.32 18.67
C GLU A 108 -10.83 -1.64 17.36
N SER A 109 -11.67 -0.69 16.96
CA SER A 109 -11.54 0.22 15.81
C SER A 109 -11.91 -0.35 14.43
N LYS A 110 -13.11 -0.95 14.33
CA LYS A 110 -13.94 -0.64 13.15
C LYS A 110 -14.15 0.87 13.14
N ASN A 111 -13.34 1.61 12.39
CA ASN A 111 -13.68 2.98 12.04
C ASN A 111 -14.87 2.92 11.10
N LEU A 112 -16.08 2.80 11.68
CA LEU A 112 -17.37 2.76 11.00
C LEU A 112 -17.50 3.89 9.97
N ILE A 113 -16.87 5.03 10.26
CA ILE A 113 -16.78 6.19 9.36
C ILE A 113 -16.00 5.85 8.10
N THR A 114 -14.83 5.22 8.23
CA THR A 114 -13.99 4.80 7.11
C THR A 114 -14.67 3.72 6.27
N ASP A 115 -15.29 2.74 6.93
CA ASP A 115 -16.05 1.68 6.25
C ASP A 115 -17.28 2.26 5.51
N ALA A 116 -17.98 3.23 6.12
CA ALA A 116 -19.09 3.93 5.49
C ALA A 116 -18.63 4.77 4.29
N ILE A 117 -17.51 5.49 4.39
CA ILE A 117 -16.93 6.25 3.27
C ILE A 117 -16.55 5.31 2.13
N ALA A 118 -15.92 4.17 2.43
CA ALA A 118 -15.59 3.16 1.43
C ALA A 118 -16.84 2.61 0.73
N PHE A 119 -17.89 2.29 1.50
CA PHE A 119 -19.17 1.81 0.98
C PHE A 119 -19.87 2.86 0.10
N ILE A 120 -19.89 4.13 0.51
CA ILE A 120 -20.49 5.23 -0.24
C ILE A 120 -19.74 5.45 -1.56
N SER A 121 -18.40 5.47 -1.51
CA SER A 121 -17.56 5.60 -2.71
C SER A 121 -17.77 4.45 -3.69
N TYR A 122 -17.95 3.22 -3.18
CA TYR A 122 -18.29 2.05 -4.00
C TYR A 122 -19.64 2.20 -4.70
N GLN A 123 -20.70 2.57 -3.97
CA GLN A 123 -22.02 2.78 -4.59
C GLN A 123 -21.98 3.84 -5.69
N LYS A 124 -21.25 4.93 -5.46
CA LYS A 124 -21.11 6.00 -6.45
C LYS A 124 -20.44 5.51 -7.73
N ASN A 125 -19.38 4.70 -7.63
CA ASN A 125 -18.71 4.11 -8.81
C ASN A 125 -19.54 3.02 -9.50
N SER A 126 -20.26 2.18 -8.74
CA SER A 126 -21.17 1.18 -9.30
C SER A 126 -22.34 1.82 -10.06
N PHE A 127 -22.87 2.92 -9.53
CA PHE A 127 -23.90 3.71 -10.19
C PHE A 127 -23.38 4.38 -11.48
N LEU A 128 -22.19 4.99 -11.44
CA LEU A 128 -21.56 5.58 -12.63
C LEU A 128 -21.29 4.53 -13.72
N MET A 129 -20.84 3.33 -13.35
CA MET A 129 -20.61 2.23 -14.29
C MET A 129 -21.90 1.78 -14.98
N LYS A 130 -23.03 1.76 -14.26
CA LYS A 130 -24.36 1.44 -14.83
C LYS A 130 -24.87 2.53 -15.78
N VAL A 131 -24.54 3.79 -15.54
CA VAL A 131 -24.94 4.90 -16.43
C VAL A 131 -24.14 4.88 -17.74
N ILE A 132 -22.85 4.54 -17.68
CA ILE A 132 -21.98 4.50 -18.86
C ILE A 132 -22.26 3.30 -19.77
N LEU A 133 -22.66 2.14 -19.21
CA LEU A 133 -22.95 0.92 -19.98
C LEU A 133 -24.35 0.87 -20.60
N ASN A 134 -25.21 1.85 -20.31
CA ASN A 134 -26.56 1.97 -20.87
C ASN A 134 -26.64 3.01 -22.01
N HIS A 135 -25.49 3.36 -22.61
CA HIS A 135 -25.37 4.18 -23.81
C HIS A 135 -24.56 3.46 -24.89
#